data_AF-A0A9N8DU03-F1
#
_entry.id   AF-A0A9N8DU03-F1
#
_cell.length_a   1.000
_cell.length_b   1.000
_cell.length_c   1.000
_cell.angle_alpha   90.00
_cell.angle_beta   90.00
_cell.angle_gamma   90.00
#
_symmetry.space_group_name_H-M   'P 1'
#
loop_
_entity.id
_entity.type
_entity.pdbx_description
1 polymer ?
#
loop_
_entity_poly.entity_id
_entity_poly.type
_entity_poly.pdbx_seq_one_letter_code
_entity_poly.pdbx_strand_id
1 'polypeptide(L)'
;MLSSIQRIENHLLGKRPETVSPSPLPKVDPFTVNSKGIQTRPMTDVFVRFFDEDFRAGFELDKRSEEWKDDMEEKDRKVYKNLFAKVKRAVRFFLFHVDKFPLVPDDPSKYKEVLRRTAADAEERIRHTLEFGDKKISAYTLVNHPNIKDLENNMNLPVNTPEDWQKFFKTKS
;
A
#
# COMPACT_ATOMS: atom_id res chain seq x y z
N MET A 1 36.34 -36.25 -27.48
CA MET A 1 35.66 -35.32 -26.57
C MET A 1 36.40 -33.99 -26.59
N LEU A 2 35.64 -32.89 -26.43
CA LEU A 2 36.06 -31.49 -26.28
C LEU A 2 36.35 -30.73 -27.59
N SER A 3 35.24 -30.38 -28.26
CA SER A 3 35.14 -29.27 -29.20
C SER A 3 35.06 -27.91 -28.46
N SER A 4 35.80 -26.94 -28.99
CA SER A 4 35.53 -25.48 -29.00
C SER A 4 36.09 -24.65 -27.85
N ILE A 5 37.32 -24.14 -28.06
CA ILE A 5 37.89 -22.96 -27.40
C ILE A 5 37.80 -21.77 -28.37
N GLN A 6 37.26 -20.68 -27.82
CA GLN A 6 37.40 -19.25 -28.16
C GLN A 6 37.27 -18.80 -29.62
N ARG A 7 36.25 -17.96 -29.85
CA ARG A 7 36.31 -16.91 -30.87
C ARG A 7 35.99 -15.58 -30.20
N ILE A 8 37.04 -14.82 -29.91
CA ILE A 8 36.98 -13.40 -29.56
C ILE A 8 37.21 -12.61 -30.86
N GLU A 9 36.65 -11.40 -30.91
CA GLU A 9 36.97 -10.28 -31.81
C GLU A 9 36.20 -10.25 -33.15
N ASN A 10 35.71 -9.12 -33.66
CA ASN A 10 35.66 -7.74 -33.18
C ASN A 10 34.68 -6.95 -34.07
N HIS A 11 34.01 -5.96 -33.46
CA HIS A 11 33.56 -4.68 -34.03
C HIS A 11 32.84 -4.61 -35.39
N LEU A 12 31.52 -4.37 -35.34
CA LEU A 12 30.90 -3.37 -36.22
C LEU A 12 30.10 -2.37 -35.38
N LEU A 13 30.52 -1.12 -35.52
CA LEU A 13 30.08 0.06 -34.81
C LEU A 13 28.60 0.36 -35.06
N GLY A 14 27.81 0.40 -34.00
CA GLY A 14 26.58 1.16 -33.91
C GLY A 14 26.60 1.96 -32.61
N LYS A 15 27.21 3.15 -32.62
CA LYS A 15 27.06 4.12 -31.53
C LYS A 15 25.57 4.44 -31.40
N ARG A 16 24.92 3.97 -30.34
CA ARG A 16 23.58 4.40 -29.93
C ARG A 16 23.70 5.00 -28.52
N PRO A 17 23.06 6.15 -28.23
CA PRO A 17 23.37 6.94 -27.05
C PRO A 17 23.18 6.10 -25.79
N GLU A 18 24.07 6.31 -24.82
CA GLU A 18 23.80 5.96 -23.42
C GLU A 18 22.51 6.67 -23.01
N THR A 19 21.37 6.01 -23.17
CA THR A 19 20.20 6.32 -22.37
C THR A 19 20.63 6.04 -20.95
N VAL A 20 20.99 7.12 -20.25
CA VAL A 20 20.99 7.20 -18.79
C VAL A 20 19.72 6.49 -18.34
N SER A 21 19.87 5.25 -17.87
CA SER A 21 18.76 4.49 -17.33
C SER A 21 18.24 5.35 -16.18
N PRO A 22 16.96 5.74 -16.18
CA PRO A 22 16.40 6.41 -15.01
C PRO A 22 16.64 5.46 -13.83
N SER A 23 17.21 5.98 -12.74
CA SER A 23 17.39 5.25 -11.49
C SER A 23 16.16 4.40 -11.21
N PRO A 24 16.30 3.13 -10.78
CA PRO A 24 15.14 2.31 -10.52
C PRO A 24 14.28 3.04 -9.48
N LEU A 25 13.04 3.34 -9.85
CA LEU A 25 11.99 3.67 -8.89
C LEU A 25 12.07 2.63 -7.75
N PRO A 26 11.81 3.02 -6.49
CA PRO A 26 11.73 2.05 -5.40
C PRO A 26 10.87 0.88 -5.86
N LYS A 27 11.44 -0.33 -5.83
CA LYS A 27 10.80 -1.50 -6.43
C LYS A 27 9.57 -1.83 -5.59
N VAL A 28 8.40 -1.40 -6.05
CA VAL A 28 7.14 -1.73 -5.40
C VAL A 28 6.86 -3.20 -5.64
N ASP A 29 6.77 -3.96 -4.55
CA ASP A 29 6.41 -5.38 -4.64
C ASP A 29 4.90 -5.55 -4.83
N PRO A 30 4.46 -6.64 -5.50
CA PRO A 30 3.03 -6.91 -5.69
C PRO A 30 2.28 -7.02 -4.36
N PHE A 31 1.04 -6.54 -4.30
CA PHE A 31 0.23 -6.59 -3.08
C PHE A 31 -0.04 -8.03 -2.63
N THR A 32 -0.19 -8.98 -3.56
CA THR A 32 -0.30 -10.42 -3.27
C THR A 32 0.88 -10.94 -2.44
N VAL A 33 2.09 -10.41 -2.66
CA VAL A 33 3.30 -10.75 -1.90
C VAL A 33 3.29 -10.06 -0.53
N ASN A 34 3.00 -8.76 -0.50
CA ASN A 34 3.10 -7.93 0.72
C ASN A 34 1.95 -8.12 1.71
N SER A 35 0.79 -8.59 1.23
CA SER A 35 -0.44 -8.71 2.03
C SER A 35 -0.49 -9.91 2.97
N LYS A 36 0.53 -10.77 2.96
CA LYS A 36 0.61 -11.94 3.87
C LYS A 36 0.45 -11.52 5.34
N GLY A 37 -0.57 -12.08 5.99
CA GLY A 37 -0.88 -11.84 7.40
C GLY A 37 -1.40 -10.43 7.71
N ILE A 38 -1.71 -9.59 6.72
CA ILE A 38 -2.09 -8.18 6.96
C ILE A 38 -3.37 -8.05 7.80
N GLN A 39 -4.30 -9.02 7.71
CA GLN A 39 -5.57 -8.98 8.43
C GLN A 39 -5.42 -9.14 9.95
N THR A 40 -4.38 -9.84 10.42
CA THR A 40 -4.16 -10.11 11.85
C THR A 40 -3.17 -9.14 12.49
N ARG A 41 -2.54 -8.26 11.69
CA ARG A 41 -1.60 -7.26 12.19
C ARG A 41 -2.33 -6.12 12.94
N PRO A 42 -1.66 -5.45 13.90
CA PRO A 42 -2.14 -4.19 14.45
C PRO A 42 -2.40 -3.19 13.33
N MET A 43 -3.43 -2.37 13.47
CA MET A 43 -3.81 -1.42 12.42
C MET A 43 -2.75 -0.33 12.22
N THR A 44 -2.01 0.02 13.26
CA THR A 44 -0.80 0.85 13.19
C THR A 44 0.25 0.28 12.22
N ASP A 45 0.56 -1.01 12.31
CA ASP A 45 1.47 -1.66 11.35
C ASP A 45 0.90 -1.69 9.94
N VAL A 46 -0.40 -1.98 9.79
CA VAL A 46 -1.08 -2.00 8.49
C VAL A 46 -1.01 -0.62 7.84
N PHE A 47 -1.24 0.44 8.61
CA PHE A 47 -1.17 1.83 8.16
C PHE A 47 0.24 2.17 7.67
N VAL A 48 1.27 1.88 8.46
CA VAL A 48 2.67 2.14 8.08
C VAL A 48 3.01 1.41 6.79
N ARG A 49 2.74 0.10 6.70
CA ARG A 49 3.06 -0.70 5.50
C ARG A 49 2.29 -0.23 4.27
N PHE A 50 1.04 0.20 4.43
CA PHE A 50 0.24 0.67 3.31
C PHE A 50 0.90 1.85 2.58
N PHE A 51 1.52 2.77 3.32
CA PHE A 51 2.23 3.93 2.77
C PHE A 51 3.70 3.62 2.44
N ASP A 52 4.42 2.95 3.33
CA ASP A 52 5.86 2.66 3.19
C ASP A 52 6.14 1.68 2.03
N GLU A 53 5.27 0.69 1.84
CA GLU A 53 5.39 -0.33 0.78
C GLU A 53 4.49 -0.03 -0.44
N ASP A 54 3.84 1.15 -0.46
CA ASP A 54 2.88 1.60 -1.49
C ASP A 54 1.93 0.48 -1.97
N PHE A 55 1.06 0.02 -1.07
CA PHE A 55 0.10 -1.05 -1.37
C PHE A 55 -0.82 -0.70 -2.55
N ARG A 56 -1.08 0.60 -2.78
CA ARG A 56 -1.84 1.06 -3.93
C ARG A 56 -1.11 0.72 -5.21
N ALA A 57 0.15 1.11 -5.35
CA ALA A 57 0.95 0.77 -6.52
C ALA A 57 1.16 -0.75 -6.65
N GLY A 58 1.37 -1.46 -5.53
CA GLY A 58 1.54 -2.92 -5.53
C GLY A 58 0.29 -3.66 -6.02
N PHE A 59 -0.90 -3.16 -5.71
CA PHE A 59 -2.16 -3.74 -6.21
C PHE A 59 -2.44 -3.40 -7.68
N GLU A 60 -2.02 -2.21 -8.14
CA GLU A 60 -2.06 -1.90 -9.57
C GLU A 60 -1.06 -2.75 -10.37
N LEU A 61 0.09 -3.08 -9.77
CA LEU A 61 1.08 -3.98 -10.35
C LEU A 61 0.52 -5.38 -10.52
N ASP A 62 -0.09 -5.96 -9.46
CA ASP A 62 -0.78 -7.25 -9.53
C ASP A 62 -1.76 -7.28 -10.70
N LYS A 63 -2.69 -6.32 -10.80
CA LYS A 63 -3.72 -6.31 -11.86
C LYS A 63 -3.17 -6.29 -13.29
N ARG A 64 -1.93 -5.81 -13.47
CA ARG A 64 -1.27 -5.72 -14.78
C ARG A 64 -0.44 -6.95 -15.10
N SER A 65 -0.10 -7.77 -14.10
CA SER A 65 0.75 -8.94 -14.26
C SER A 65 0.01 -10.08 -14.95
N GLU A 66 0.76 -10.93 -15.66
CA GLU A 66 0.18 -12.10 -16.33
C GLU A 66 -0.19 -13.17 -15.31
N GLU A 67 0.56 -13.29 -14.21
CA GLU A 67 0.24 -14.20 -13.10
C GLU A 67 -1.15 -13.89 -12.52
N TRP A 68 -1.54 -12.61 -12.45
CA TRP A 68 -2.87 -12.23 -12.02
C TRP A 68 -3.95 -12.54 -13.06
N LYS A 69 -3.71 -12.24 -14.34
CA LYS A 69 -4.72 -12.36 -15.40
C LYS A 69 -4.95 -13.81 -15.82
N ASP A 70 -3.87 -14.54 -16.03
CA ASP A 70 -3.87 -15.81 -16.75
C ASP A 70 -3.67 -16.99 -15.79
N ASP A 71 -2.77 -16.86 -14.80
CA ASP A 71 -2.41 -17.97 -13.92
C ASP A 71 -3.29 -18.07 -12.66
N MET A 72 -3.76 -16.93 -12.13
CA MET A 72 -4.52 -16.90 -10.88
C MET A 72 -6.00 -17.22 -11.11
N GLU A 73 -6.54 -18.16 -10.34
CA GLU A 73 -7.97 -18.47 -10.38
C GLU A 73 -8.83 -17.23 -10.04
N GLU A 74 -10.02 -17.13 -10.66
CA GLU A 74 -10.93 -16.00 -10.40
C GLU A 74 -11.31 -15.87 -8.92
N LYS A 75 -11.46 -17.01 -8.23
CA LYS A 75 -11.75 -17.06 -6.81
C LYS A 75 -10.63 -16.41 -5.99
N ASP A 76 -9.37 -16.68 -6.31
CA ASP A 76 -8.21 -16.13 -5.60
C ASP A 76 -8.04 -14.64 -5.89
N ARG A 77 -8.21 -14.21 -7.16
CA ARG A 77 -8.28 -12.78 -7.50
C ARG A 77 -9.33 -12.05 -6.68
N LYS A 78 -10.52 -12.66 -6.52
CA LYS A 78 -11.61 -12.08 -5.71
C LYS A 78 -11.22 -11.98 -4.24
N VAL A 79 -10.49 -12.95 -3.69
CA VAL A 79 -9.97 -12.89 -2.31
C VAL A 79 -9.04 -11.69 -2.14
N TYR A 80 -8.07 -11.49 -3.03
CA TYR A 80 -7.14 -10.36 -2.95
C TYR A 80 -7.80 -9.01 -3.21
N LYS A 81 -8.74 -8.90 -4.17
CA LYS A 81 -9.56 -7.69 -4.37
C LYS A 81 -10.30 -7.31 -3.09
N ASN A 82 -10.99 -8.27 -2.47
CA ASN A 82 -11.71 -8.06 -1.22
C ASN A 82 -10.77 -7.69 -0.06
N LEU A 83 -9.60 -8.32 0.01
CA LEU A 83 -8.59 -8.01 1.02
C LEU A 83 -8.08 -6.58 0.85
N PHE A 84 -7.70 -6.18 -0.36
CA PHE A 84 -7.26 -4.83 -0.67
C PHE A 84 -8.34 -3.80 -0.34
N ALA A 85 -9.60 -4.06 -0.72
CA ALA A 85 -10.72 -3.18 -0.40
C ALA A 85 -10.90 -3.01 1.12
N LYS A 86 -10.78 -4.08 1.91
CA LYS A 86 -10.82 -4.02 3.39
C LYS A 86 -9.66 -3.20 3.96
N VAL A 87 -8.43 -3.44 3.50
CA VAL A 87 -7.25 -2.69 3.96
C VAL A 87 -7.39 -1.21 3.61
N LYS A 88 -7.74 -0.89 2.36
CA LYS A 88 -8.01 0.48 1.90
C LYS A 88 -9.07 1.17 2.75
N ARG A 89 -10.17 0.48 3.05
CA ARG A 89 -11.23 1.01 3.91
C ARG A 89 -10.71 1.27 5.32
N ALA A 90 -10.00 0.32 5.92
CA ALA A 90 -9.41 0.48 7.26
C ALA A 90 -8.40 1.65 7.34
N VAL A 91 -7.57 1.83 6.30
CA VAL A 91 -6.63 2.95 6.23
C VAL A 91 -7.36 4.27 6.07
N ARG A 92 -8.41 4.33 5.24
CA ARG A 92 -9.27 5.50 5.12
C ARG A 92 -9.86 5.89 6.48
N PHE A 93 -10.25 4.90 7.26
CA PHE A 93 -10.70 5.09 8.64
C PHE A 93 -9.66 5.73 9.53
N PHE A 94 -8.45 5.19 9.54
CA PHE A 94 -7.33 5.81 10.26
C PHE A 94 -7.12 7.26 9.85
N LEU A 95 -7.19 7.56 8.55
CA LEU A 95 -7.03 8.91 8.03
C LEU A 95 -8.15 9.87 8.48
N PHE A 96 -9.34 9.41 8.84
CA PHE A 96 -10.36 10.29 9.41
C PHE A 96 -9.99 10.80 10.81
N HIS A 97 -9.08 10.11 11.49
CA HIS A 97 -8.65 10.45 12.84
C HIS A 97 -7.26 11.11 12.88
N VAL A 98 -6.60 11.34 11.75
CA VAL A 98 -5.33 12.10 11.70
C VAL A 98 -5.61 13.58 11.45
N ASP A 99 -4.80 14.46 12.03
CA ASP A 99 -4.90 15.90 11.76
C ASP A 99 -4.40 16.27 10.37
N LYS A 100 -3.39 15.55 9.88
CA LYS A 100 -2.72 15.80 8.61
C LYS A 100 -2.46 14.49 7.90
N PHE A 101 -2.69 14.50 6.58
CA PHE A 101 -2.29 13.41 5.70
C PHE A 101 -0.76 13.22 5.73
N PRO A 102 -0.24 11.98 5.86
CA PRO A 102 1.18 11.71 6.02
C PRO A 102 1.92 11.82 4.68
N LEU A 103 2.28 13.05 4.31
CA LEU A 103 3.11 13.33 3.15
C LEU A 103 4.56 12.89 3.40
N VAL A 104 5.27 12.55 2.32
CA VAL A 104 6.70 12.25 2.38
C VAL A 104 7.42 13.52 2.84
N PRO A 105 8.17 13.49 3.96
CA PRO A 105 8.94 14.63 4.43
C PRO A 105 10.14 14.93 3.52
N ASP A 106 10.74 16.11 3.68
CA ASP A 106 11.95 16.52 2.94
C ASP A 106 13.13 15.54 3.11
N ASP A 107 13.15 14.84 4.25
CA ASP A 107 14.10 13.78 4.56
C ASP A 107 13.38 12.42 4.53
N PRO A 108 13.46 11.66 3.42
CA PRO A 108 12.73 10.41 3.26
C PRO A 108 13.05 9.35 4.32
N SER A 109 14.23 9.41 4.95
CA SER A 109 14.63 8.47 6.00
C SER A 109 13.70 8.54 7.23
N LYS A 110 13.03 9.68 7.43
CA LYS A 110 12.08 9.90 8.53
C LYS A 110 10.66 9.47 8.21
N TYR A 111 10.36 9.11 6.96
CA TYR A 111 8.97 8.89 6.54
C TYR A 111 8.28 7.80 7.36
N LYS A 112 8.98 6.67 7.60
CA LYS A 112 8.47 5.57 8.41
C LYS A 112 8.20 5.96 9.86
N GLU A 113 9.01 6.86 10.43
CA GLU A 113 8.77 7.39 11.77
C GLU A 113 7.55 8.31 11.81
N VAL A 114 7.41 9.21 10.82
CA VAL A 114 6.22 10.06 10.66
C VAL A 114 4.96 9.19 10.59
N LEU A 115 4.97 8.15 9.74
CA LEU A 115 3.86 7.20 9.61
C LEU A 115 3.52 6.52 10.93
N ARG A 116 4.51 6.08 11.70
CA ARG A 116 4.29 5.44 13.01
C ARG A 116 3.65 6.38 14.03
N ARG A 117 4.15 7.62 14.12
CA ARG A 117 3.58 8.64 15.04
C ARG A 117 2.14 8.96 14.65
N THR A 118 1.90 9.26 13.37
CA THR A 118 0.56 9.50 12.83
C THR A 118 -0.39 8.34 13.09
N ALA A 119 0.08 7.10 12.93
CA ALA A 119 -0.72 5.92 13.17
C ALA A 119 -1.05 5.73 14.67
N ALA A 120 -0.10 6.00 15.57
CA ALA A 120 -0.30 5.91 17.01
C ALA A 120 -1.35 6.93 17.49
N ASP A 121 -1.21 8.19 17.06
CA ASP A 121 -2.15 9.26 17.40
C ASP A 121 -3.56 8.95 16.88
N ALA A 122 -3.66 8.42 15.65
CA ALA A 122 -4.94 7.99 15.10
C ALA A 122 -5.54 6.80 15.87
N GLU A 123 -4.72 5.82 16.25
CA GLU A 123 -5.18 4.65 17.00
C GLU A 123 -5.74 5.06 18.37
N GLU A 124 -5.07 5.97 19.07
CA GLU A 124 -5.55 6.51 20.36
C GLU A 124 -6.91 7.20 20.21
N ARG A 125 -7.05 8.04 19.19
CA ARG A 125 -8.32 8.73 18.89
C ARG A 125 -9.42 7.74 18.54
N ILE A 126 -9.14 6.74 17.71
CA ILE A 126 -10.10 5.69 17.36
C ILE A 126 -10.52 4.91 18.61
N ARG A 127 -9.58 4.57 19.48
CA ARG A 127 -9.85 3.86 20.73
C ARG A 127 -10.82 4.63 21.61
N HIS A 128 -10.66 5.95 21.69
CA HIS A 128 -11.58 6.84 22.40
C HIS A 128 -12.93 6.99 21.68
N THR A 129 -12.96 7.18 20.36
CA THR A 129 -14.21 7.38 19.60
C THR A 129 -15.08 6.13 19.51
N LEU A 130 -14.47 4.94 19.40
CA LEU A 130 -15.15 3.67 19.18
C LEU A 130 -15.17 2.77 20.43
N GLU A 131 -14.72 3.28 21.58
CA GLU A 131 -14.72 2.56 22.86
C GLU A 131 -14.07 1.16 22.77
N PHE A 132 -12.97 1.04 22.02
CA PHE A 132 -12.28 -0.25 21.82
C PHE A 132 -11.67 -0.82 23.12
N GLY A 133 -11.62 -0.05 24.22
CA GLY A 133 -10.96 -0.44 25.47
C GLY A 133 -9.47 -0.71 25.24
N ASP A 134 -8.92 -1.79 25.80
CA ASP A 134 -7.52 -2.22 25.56
C ASP A 134 -7.37 -3.24 24.42
N LYS A 135 -8.43 -3.47 23.64
CA LYS A 135 -8.40 -4.48 22.58
C LYS A 135 -7.47 -4.03 21.45
N LYS A 136 -6.79 -5.00 20.84
CA LYS A 136 -6.03 -4.79 19.62
C LYS A 136 -6.97 -4.38 18.48
N ILE A 137 -6.67 -3.26 17.84
CA ILE A 137 -7.37 -2.80 16.63
C ILE A 137 -6.65 -3.41 15.44
N SER A 138 -7.31 -4.28 14.68
CA SER A 138 -6.84 -4.80 13.39
C SER A 138 -7.69 -4.23 12.26
N ALA A 139 -7.23 -4.37 11.01
CA ALA A 139 -8.04 -4.02 9.86
C ALA A 139 -9.40 -4.74 9.88
N TYR A 140 -9.43 -6.01 10.30
CA TYR A 140 -10.67 -6.78 10.41
C TYR A 140 -11.61 -6.24 11.49
N THR A 141 -11.13 -5.97 12.70
CA THR A 141 -12.01 -5.49 13.78
C THR A 141 -12.52 -4.09 13.49
N LEU A 142 -11.69 -3.25 12.86
CA LEU A 142 -12.08 -1.89 12.49
C LEU A 142 -13.16 -1.89 11.41
N VAL A 143 -12.97 -2.62 10.30
CA VAL A 143 -13.94 -2.60 9.18
C VAL A 143 -15.30 -3.24 9.48
N ASN A 144 -15.37 -4.03 10.54
CA ASN A 144 -16.59 -4.69 11.01
C ASN A 144 -17.19 -4.03 12.26
N HIS A 145 -16.65 -2.89 12.70
CA HIS A 145 -17.21 -2.17 13.84
C HIS A 145 -18.65 -1.69 13.53
N PRO A 146 -19.63 -1.83 14.44
CA PRO A 146 -21.03 -1.46 14.16
C PRO A 146 -21.20 -0.01 13.68
N ASN A 147 -20.48 0.92 14.31
CA ASN A 147 -20.59 2.36 14.03
C ASN A 147 -19.79 2.80 12.78
N ILE A 148 -19.19 1.87 12.05
CA ILE A 148 -18.28 2.24 10.97
C ILE A 148 -18.99 3.00 9.85
N LYS A 149 -20.21 2.61 9.48
CA LYS A 149 -20.94 3.26 8.38
C LYS A 149 -21.24 4.72 8.69
N ASP A 150 -21.60 5.03 9.93
CA ASP A 150 -21.92 6.39 10.34
C ASP A 150 -20.69 7.28 10.27
N LEU A 151 -19.54 6.76 10.68
CA LEU A 151 -18.27 7.48 10.53
C LEU A 151 -17.89 7.68 9.06
N GLU A 152 -18.11 6.71 8.16
CA GLU A 152 -17.83 6.91 6.72
C GLU A 152 -18.65 8.03 6.09
N ASN A 153 -19.86 8.24 6.59
CA ASN A 153 -20.79 9.22 6.07
C ASN A 153 -20.53 10.63 6.62
N ASN A 154 -20.01 10.71 7.85
CA ASN A 154 -19.88 11.97 8.59
C ASN A 154 -18.45 12.53 8.62
N MET A 155 -17.43 11.70 8.35
CA MET A 155 -16.03 12.11 8.44
C MET A 155 -15.42 12.38 7.06
N ASN A 156 -14.52 13.36 7.04
CA ASN A 156 -13.78 13.76 5.85
C ASN A 156 -12.31 13.40 6.01
N LEU A 157 -11.63 13.19 4.88
CA LEU A 157 -10.18 13.08 4.86
C LEU A 157 -9.54 14.42 5.30
N PRO A 158 -8.29 14.40 5.79
CA PRO A 158 -7.57 15.62 6.16
C PRO A 158 -7.54 16.61 5.00
N VAL A 159 -7.64 17.91 5.30
CA VAL A 159 -7.71 18.98 4.27
C VAL A 159 -6.50 18.97 3.35
N ASN A 160 -5.33 18.59 3.85
CA ASN A 160 -4.09 18.51 3.08
C ASN A 160 -3.94 17.19 2.27
N THR A 161 -4.98 16.37 2.17
CA THR A 161 -4.93 15.12 1.39
C THR A 161 -4.78 15.46 -0.10
N PRO A 162 -3.75 14.96 -0.80
CA PRO A 162 -3.57 15.21 -2.24
C PRO A 162 -4.75 14.68 -3.07
N GLU A 163 -5.02 15.32 -4.22
CA GLU A 163 -6.19 15.01 -5.06
C GLU A 163 -6.22 13.55 -5.53
N ASP A 164 -5.06 12.98 -5.87
CA ASP A 164 -4.96 11.59 -6.31
C ASP A 164 -5.34 10.61 -5.20
N TRP A 165 -4.95 10.91 -3.95
CA TRP A 165 -5.36 10.18 -2.76
C TRP A 165 -6.84 10.34 -2.44
N GLN A 166 -7.39 11.56 -2.58
CA GLN A 166 -8.83 11.78 -2.43
C GLN A 166 -9.62 10.95 -3.45
N LYS A 167 -9.22 10.97 -4.73
CA LYS A 167 -9.85 10.20 -5.80
C LYS A 167 -9.73 8.70 -5.54
N PHE A 168 -8.55 8.25 -5.11
CA PHE A 168 -8.30 6.87 -4.74
C PHE A 168 -9.29 6.41 -3.66
N PHE A 169 -9.43 7.14 -2.54
CA PHE A 169 -10.33 6.76 -1.45
C PHE A 169 -11.83 6.93 -1.74
N LYS A 170 -12.21 7.79 -2.69
CA LYS A 170 -13.60 7.93 -3.17
C LYS A 170 -14.03 6.80 -4.08
N THR A 171 -13.11 6.20 -4.82
CA THR A 171 -13.43 5.11 -5.77
C THR A 171 -13.71 3.82 -5.00
N LYS A 172 -14.86 3.18 -5.27
CA LYS A 172 -15.15 1.84 -4.74
C LYS A 172 -14.14 0.84 -5.33
N SER A 173 -13.49 0.07 -4.45
CA SER A 173 -12.55 -0.99 -4.85
C SER A 173 -13.24 -2.32 -5.02
#